data_AF-A0A7Y5L5Z7-F1
#
_entry.id   AF-A0A7Y5L5Z7-F1
#
_cell.length_a   1.000
_cell.length_b   1.000
_cell.length_c   1.000
_cell.angle_alpha   90.00
_cell.angle_beta   90.00
_cell.angle_gamma   90.00
#
_symmetry.space_group_name_H-M   'P 1'
#
loop_
_entity.id
_entity.type
_entity.pdbx_description
1 polymer ?
#
loop_
_entity_poly.entity_id
_entity_poly.type
_entity_poly.pdbx_seq_one_letter_code
_entity_poly.pdbx_strand_id
1 'polypeptide(L)'
;MSVLKMIIADDRRYLCCELHGSCAEWVYAACSGNPKTLDELDKLLPEFGADANLRELCMNHADFEFEPIDAGLIIVDLAKKWIFAEDSYFGAHRRGSYQTRGAAQEETIVYEFSKDWQFVAEARWFQYLHSCNLKPFGNLDSDSVPEYEINGELDWESMITKAVTETQLPDHENEDEGDEYIRDEELSNIDIEYTNRWCSLIYFEPENEAEQQELKVLEHFLRYDQQAAVAQHRIKKAHEKISSLRIELQAVENLWKRTNEPRWGLKRIHFQARIGQQEKRISRLAEEHSNAATVATELRTFLTLKKYCDVLQAWEEGKTGDLFEKVEDIDAPF
;
A
#
# COMPACT_ATOMS: atom_id res chain seq x y z
N MET A 1 -9.17 19.45 7.29
CA MET A 1 -7.93 19.07 8.00
C MET A 1 -7.25 18.08 7.10
N SER A 2 -5.99 18.34 6.75
CA SER A 2 -5.24 17.44 5.86
C SER A 2 -4.51 16.44 6.73
N VAL A 3 -4.96 15.19 6.71
CA VAL A 3 -4.39 14.09 7.47
C VAL A 3 -3.53 13.25 6.55
N LEU A 4 -2.36 12.83 7.01
CA LEU A 4 -1.46 11.96 6.26
C LEU A 4 -1.02 10.79 7.12
N LYS A 5 -0.76 9.66 6.47
CA LYS A 5 -0.21 8.48 7.12
C LYS A 5 1.31 8.63 7.16
N MET A 6 1.89 8.43 8.34
CA MET A 6 3.34 8.45 8.51
C MET A 6 3.81 7.12 9.14
N ILE A 7 4.75 6.47 8.46
CA ILE A 7 5.45 5.28 8.94
C ILE A 7 6.91 5.66 9.18
N ILE A 8 7.43 5.39 10.37
CA ILE A 8 8.83 5.65 10.72
C ILE A 8 9.39 4.38 11.34
N ALA A 9 10.49 3.87 10.80
CA ALA A 9 11.14 2.66 11.29
C ALA A 9 12.61 2.92 11.63
N ASP A 10 13.10 2.27 12.69
CA ASP A 10 14.51 2.05 12.95
C ASP A 10 14.85 0.55 12.81
N ASP A 11 16.04 0.13 13.26
CA ASP A 11 16.50 -1.27 13.13
C ASP A 11 15.75 -2.26 14.04
N ARG A 12 14.89 -1.76 14.95
CA ARG A 12 14.22 -2.57 15.99
C ARG A 12 12.73 -2.36 16.03
N ARG A 13 12.28 -1.14 15.72
CA ARG A 13 10.92 -0.69 15.97
C ARG A 13 10.36 0.09 14.79
N TYR A 14 9.05 0.20 14.76
CA TYR A 14 8.33 1.07 13.84
C TYR A 14 7.25 1.85 14.57
N LEU A 15 6.88 2.99 14.02
CA LEU A 15 5.75 3.81 14.40
C LEU A 15 4.89 4.03 13.16
N CYS A 16 3.58 3.80 13.27
CA CYS A 16 2.62 4.06 12.21
C CYS A 16 1.46 4.88 12.78
N CYS A 17 1.24 6.07 12.25
CA CYS A 17 0.26 7.02 12.78
C CYS A 17 -0.35 7.88 11.68
N GLU A 18 -1.52 8.43 11.98
CA GLU A 18 -2.16 9.49 11.22
C GLU A 18 -1.80 10.85 11.84
N LEU A 19 -1.18 11.72 11.07
CA LEU A 19 -0.73 13.04 11.51
C LEU A 19 -1.42 14.15 10.72
N HIS A 20 -1.64 15.28 11.39
CA HIS A 20 -1.92 16.51 10.67
C HIS A 20 -0.69 16.94 9.86
N GLY A 21 -0.90 17.56 8.69
CA GLY A 21 0.16 18.05 7.79
C GLY A 21 1.30 18.79 8.49
N SER A 22 0.97 19.72 9.40
CA SER A 22 1.96 20.49 10.17
C SER A 22 2.79 19.63 11.13
N CYS A 23 2.18 18.62 11.77
CA CYS A 23 2.90 17.73 12.69
C CYS A 23 3.87 16.83 11.91
N ALA A 24 3.44 16.32 10.76
CA ALA A 24 4.28 15.53 9.89
C ALA A 24 5.48 16.32 9.35
N GLU A 25 5.27 17.62 9.04
CA GLU A 25 6.34 18.50 8.59
C GLU A 25 7.44 18.66 9.65
N TRP A 26 7.08 18.75 10.94
CA TRP A 26 8.06 18.78 12.04
C TRP A 26 8.88 17.50 12.11
N VAL A 27 8.21 16.34 12.09
CA VAL A 27 8.88 15.03 12.18
C VAL A 27 9.77 14.80 10.95
N TYR A 28 9.29 15.15 9.77
CA TYR A 28 10.04 15.10 8.53
C TYR A 28 11.28 16.00 8.60
N ALA A 29 11.12 17.26 9.00
CA ALA A 29 12.25 18.19 9.15
C ALA A 29 13.27 17.69 10.20
N ALA A 30 12.82 17.11 11.31
CA ALA A 30 13.69 16.54 12.34
C ALA A 30 14.56 15.37 11.82
N CYS A 31 14.10 14.64 10.80
CA CYS A 31 14.93 13.62 10.14
C CYS A 31 16.18 14.21 9.45
N SER A 32 16.17 15.51 9.11
CA SER A 32 17.36 16.21 8.58
C SER A 32 18.51 16.28 9.59
N GLY A 33 18.22 16.19 10.89
CA GLY A 33 19.20 16.03 11.98
C GLY A 33 19.91 14.67 11.99
N ASN A 34 19.63 13.80 11.02
CA ASN A 34 20.30 12.50 10.82
C ASN A 34 20.12 11.49 11.98
N PRO A 35 18.93 11.38 12.61
CA PRO A 35 18.70 10.39 13.66
C PRO A 35 18.79 8.97 13.09
N LYS A 36 19.29 8.04 13.91
CA LYS A 36 19.40 6.61 13.57
C LYS A 36 18.34 5.76 14.26
N THR A 37 17.71 6.29 15.30
CA THR A 37 16.71 5.59 16.11
C THR A 37 15.53 6.51 16.37
N LEU A 38 14.38 5.92 16.70
CA LEU A 38 13.18 6.70 17.07
C LEU A 38 13.42 7.57 18.31
N ASP A 39 14.25 7.11 19.27
CA ASP A 39 14.58 7.88 20.47
C ASP A 39 15.51 9.08 20.16
N GLU A 40 16.36 8.98 19.13
CA GLU A 40 17.16 10.11 18.64
C GLU A 40 16.30 11.11 17.88
N LEU A 41 15.36 10.63 17.06
CA LEU A 41 14.39 11.47 16.35
C LEU A 41 13.53 12.28 17.34
N ASP A 42 13.04 11.62 18.39
CA ASP A 42 12.23 12.24 19.42
C ASP A 42 12.93 13.42 20.12
N LYS A 43 14.23 13.28 20.39
CA LYS A 43 15.05 14.34 21.00
C LYS A 43 15.27 15.54 20.09
N LEU A 44 15.19 15.36 18.77
CA LEU A 44 15.37 16.42 17.79
C LEU A 44 14.09 17.23 17.59
N LEU A 45 12.90 16.66 17.84
CA LEU A 45 11.61 17.30 17.59
C LEU A 45 11.48 18.73 18.15
N PRO A 46 11.93 19.05 19.39
CA PRO A 46 11.87 20.41 19.92
C PRO A 46 12.69 21.42 19.14
N GLU A 47 13.81 21.02 18.53
CA GLU A 47 14.63 21.89 17.68
C GLU A 47 13.90 22.27 16.37
N PHE A 48 12.90 21.47 15.99
CA PHE A 48 12.05 21.67 14.82
C PHE A 48 10.65 22.20 15.19
N GLY A 49 10.50 22.76 16.39
CA GLY A 49 9.30 23.50 16.80
C GLY A 49 8.12 22.65 17.25
N ALA A 50 8.29 21.33 17.40
CA ALA A 50 7.30 20.50 18.04
C ALA A 50 7.33 20.70 19.57
N ASP A 51 6.15 20.90 20.16
CA ASP A 51 5.93 20.99 21.61
C ASP A 51 5.65 19.63 22.26
N ALA A 52 5.34 18.63 21.42
CA ALA A 52 5.01 17.27 21.79
C ALA A 52 6.13 16.30 21.39
N ASN A 53 6.27 15.21 22.16
CA ASN A 53 7.14 14.09 21.78
C ASN A 53 6.49 13.24 20.67
N LEU A 54 7.27 12.35 20.07
CA LEU A 54 6.85 11.51 18.95
C LEU A 54 5.64 10.63 19.30
N ARG A 55 5.52 10.18 20.56
CA ARG A 55 4.36 9.39 21.01
C ARG A 55 3.09 10.23 21.06
N GLU A 56 3.18 11.45 21.59
CA GLU A 56 2.06 12.40 21.67
C GLU A 56 1.62 12.87 20.28
N LEU A 57 2.56 13.10 19.36
CA LEU A 57 2.23 13.40 17.97
C LEU A 57 1.48 12.23 17.32
N CYS A 58 1.89 10.99 17.60
CA CYS A 58 1.36 9.77 16.99
C CYS A 58 0.31 9.02 17.84
N MET A 59 -0.52 9.74 18.59
CA MET A 59 -1.61 9.12 19.38
C MET A 59 -2.67 8.41 18.51
N ASN A 60 -2.87 8.89 17.27
CA ASN A 60 -3.75 8.24 16.30
C ASN A 60 -2.97 7.16 15.57
N HIS A 61 -2.96 5.96 16.13
CA HIS A 61 -2.31 4.80 15.51
C HIS A 61 -3.00 4.40 14.20
N ALA A 62 -2.20 4.00 13.22
CA ALA A 62 -2.69 3.47 11.95
C ALA A 62 -2.15 2.05 11.71
N ASP A 63 -2.88 1.25 10.94
CA ASP A 63 -2.44 -0.06 10.52
C ASP A 63 -1.15 0.04 9.70
N PHE A 64 -0.25 -0.92 9.88
CA PHE A 64 1.04 -0.94 9.19
C PHE A 64 0.87 -1.38 7.73
N GLU A 65 0.36 -0.48 6.90
CA GLU A 65 0.07 -0.69 5.47
C GLU A 65 0.56 0.51 4.65
N PHE A 66 0.83 0.31 3.36
CA PHE A 66 1.48 1.32 2.51
C PHE A 66 0.50 2.08 1.59
N GLU A 67 -0.79 2.05 1.87
CA GLU A 67 -1.79 2.87 1.21
C GLU A 67 -1.79 4.30 1.79
N PRO A 68 -1.80 5.34 0.94
CA PRO A 68 -1.96 6.72 1.39
C PRO A 68 -3.38 6.99 1.90
N ILE A 69 -3.50 7.98 2.79
CA ILE A 69 -4.77 8.50 3.28
C ILE A 69 -4.85 9.99 2.98
N ASP A 70 -6.05 10.50 2.66
CA ASP A 70 -6.35 11.92 2.44
C ASP A 70 -5.20 12.72 1.78
N ALA A 71 -4.36 13.36 2.59
CA ALA A 71 -3.30 14.25 2.14
C ALA A 71 -2.00 13.55 1.70
N GLY A 72 -1.82 12.25 2.01
CA GLY A 72 -0.68 11.48 1.51
C GLY A 72 -0.15 10.34 2.40
N LEU A 73 1.05 9.88 2.04
CA LEU A 73 1.85 8.89 2.75
C LEU A 73 3.31 9.32 2.84
N ILE A 74 3.88 9.23 4.03
CA ILE A 74 5.31 9.40 4.27
C ILE A 74 5.84 8.14 4.94
N ILE A 75 6.92 7.57 4.39
CA ILE A 75 7.63 6.43 4.99
C ILE A 75 9.08 6.81 5.18
N VAL A 76 9.60 6.62 6.38
CA VAL A 76 10.99 6.90 6.75
C VAL A 76 11.61 5.65 7.36
N ASP A 77 12.72 5.16 6.79
CA ASP A 77 13.59 4.19 7.45
C ASP A 77 14.86 4.92 7.90
N LEU A 78 14.98 5.11 9.22
CA LEU A 78 16.10 5.79 9.87
C LEU A 78 17.41 5.00 9.76
N ALA A 79 17.34 3.66 9.79
CA ALA A 79 18.52 2.80 9.73
C ALA A 79 19.15 2.81 8.32
N LYS A 80 18.33 2.81 7.27
CA LYS A 80 18.78 2.91 5.87
C LYS A 80 18.90 4.34 5.36
N LYS A 81 18.38 5.32 6.11
CA LYS A 81 18.23 6.72 5.67
C LYS A 81 17.43 6.82 4.37
N TRP A 82 16.33 6.08 4.28
CA TRP A 82 15.44 6.10 3.13
C TRP A 82 14.17 6.86 3.45
N ILE A 83 13.68 7.64 2.48
CA ILE A 83 12.41 8.35 2.58
C ILE A 83 11.60 8.12 1.31
N PHE A 84 10.35 7.70 1.47
CA PHE A 84 9.30 7.88 0.47
C PHE A 84 8.36 8.95 0.98
N ALA A 85 7.92 9.84 0.10
CA ALA A 85 6.91 10.82 0.42
C ALA A 85 6.05 11.09 -0.82
N GLU A 86 4.77 10.83 -0.66
CA GLU A 86 3.70 11.22 -1.56
C GLU A 86 2.76 12.08 -0.73
N ASP A 87 3.05 13.38 -0.61
CA ASP A 87 2.25 14.33 0.16
C ASP A 87 1.77 15.49 -0.71
N SER A 88 0.56 15.95 -0.43
CA SER A 88 -0.05 17.11 -1.08
C SER A 88 0.06 18.39 -0.24
N TYR A 89 0.69 18.31 0.94
CA TYR A 89 0.61 19.36 1.95
C TYR A 89 1.79 20.31 1.93
N PHE A 90 3.02 19.79 2.08
CA PHE A 90 4.23 20.61 2.17
C PHE A 90 5.26 20.31 1.07
N GLY A 91 5.07 19.25 0.30
CA GLY A 91 5.96 18.88 -0.79
C GLY A 91 7.32 18.45 -0.24
N ALA A 92 7.39 17.24 0.29
CA ALA A 92 8.60 16.68 0.88
C ALA A 92 9.80 16.77 -0.08
N HIS A 93 10.77 17.60 0.29
CA HIS A 93 11.97 17.84 -0.48
C HIS A 93 13.22 17.68 0.39
N ARG A 94 14.38 17.49 -0.26
CA ARG A 94 15.67 17.36 0.45
C ARG A 94 16.05 18.61 1.25
N ARG A 95 15.57 19.78 0.82
CA ARG A 95 15.78 21.06 1.50
C ARG A 95 14.47 21.83 1.45
N GLY A 96 14.11 22.47 2.55
CA GLY A 96 12.90 23.24 2.66
C GLY A 96 12.93 24.17 3.85
N SER A 97 11.84 24.89 4.02
CA SER A 97 11.61 25.74 5.18
C SER A 97 10.12 25.92 5.41
N TYR A 98 9.71 26.03 6.67
CA TYR A 98 8.33 26.31 7.06
C TYR A 98 8.27 27.31 8.20
N GLN A 99 7.08 27.84 8.45
CA GLN A 99 6.82 28.75 9.55
C GLN A 99 6.11 28.00 10.68
N THR A 100 6.64 28.05 11.88
CA THR A 100 5.98 27.48 13.05
C THR A 100 4.77 28.33 13.42
N ARG A 101 3.57 27.73 13.42
CA ARG A 101 2.35 28.36 13.93
C ARG A 101 2.14 27.91 15.37
N GLY A 102 2.61 28.66 16.35
CA GLY A 102 2.39 28.31 17.76
C GLY A 102 3.22 29.07 18.80
N ALA A 103 4.43 29.51 18.44
CA ALA A 103 5.20 30.38 19.31
C ALA A 103 4.66 31.82 19.26
N ALA A 104 4.86 32.58 20.34
CA ALA A 104 4.50 34.01 20.41
C ALA A 104 5.18 34.88 19.33
N GLN A 105 6.16 34.30 18.62
CA GLN A 105 6.78 34.84 17.41
C GLN A 105 6.79 33.75 16.33
N GLU A 106 6.40 34.12 15.11
CA GLU A 106 6.54 33.24 13.94
C GLU A 106 8.04 33.07 13.63
N GLU A 107 8.56 31.86 13.81
CA GLU A 107 9.93 31.51 13.44
C GLU A 107 9.93 30.71 12.13
N THR A 108 10.91 30.98 11.27
CA THR A 108 11.13 30.19 10.05
C THR A 108 12.16 29.11 10.34
N ILE A 109 11.73 27.86 10.31
CA ILE A 109 12.59 26.69 10.47
C ILE A 109 13.07 26.26 9.08
N VAL A 110 14.37 26.08 8.94
CA VAL A 110 15.01 25.63 7.69
C VAL A 110 15.62 24.26 7.94
N TYR A 111 15.40 23.32 7.02
CA TYR A 111 15.95 21.98 7.10
C TYR A 111 16.67 21.59 5.80
N GLU A 112 17.72 20.78 5.92
CA GLU A 112 18.46 20.24 4.79
C GLU A 112 18.98 18.83 5.12
N PHE A 113 18.49 17.84 4.39
CA PHE A 113 18.92 16.46 4.57
C PHE A 113 20.32 16.23 4.02
N SER A 114 21.16 15.53 4.81
CA SER A 114 22.48 15.11 4.36
C SER A 114 22.41 14.25 3.08
N LYS A 115 23.51 14.21 2.31
CA LYS A 115 23.60 13.46 1.05
C LYS A 115 23.40 11.94 1.22
N ASP A 116 23.56 11.43 2.44
CA ASP A 116 23.36 10.01 2.75
C ASP A 116 21.89 9.59 2.65
N TRP A 117 20.96 10.52 2.83
CA TRP A 117 19.53 10.23 2.69
C TRP A 117 19.18 9.94 1.24
N GLN A 118 18.43 8.88 1.02
CA GLN A 118 17.92 8.48 -0.29
C GLN A 118 16.42 8.69 -0.35
N PHE A 119 15.98 9.47 -1.33
CA PHE A 119 14.57 9.69 -1.64
C PHE A 119 14.16 8.66 -2.67
N VAL A 120 13.34 7.70 -2.25
CA VAL A 120 12.88 6.60 -3.10
C VAL A 120 11.55 6.96 -3.75
N ALA A 121 11.36 6.52 -5.00
CA ALA A 121 10.23 6.94 -5.82
C ALA A 121 8.93 6.17 -5.53
N GLU A 122 9.00 5.01 -4.86
CA GLU A 122 7.84 4.15 -4.68
C GLU A 122 7.80 3.54 -3.27
N ALA A 123 6.62 3.51 -2.65
CA ALA A 123 6.41 2.93 -1.32
C ALA A 123 6.79 1.44 -1.23
N ARG A 124 6.65 0.68 -2.34
CA ARG A 124 6.94 -0.76 -2.36
C ARG A 124 8.37 -1.12 -1.95
N TRP A 125 9.31 -0.19 -2.04
CA TRP A 125 10.68 -0.39 -1.59
C TRP A 125 10.78 -0.66 -0.08
N PHE A 126 9.74 -0.32 0.69
CA PHE A 126 9.65 -0.55 2.15
C PHE A 126 8.93 -1.86 2.52
N GLN A 127 8.48 -2.66 1.55
CA GLN A 127 7.83 -3.96 1.83
C GLN A 127 8.70 -4.92 2.66
N TYR A 128 10.03 -4.76 2.63
CA TYR A 128 10.92 -5.56 3.48
C TYR A 128 10.74 -5.26 4.98
N LEU A 129 10.16 -4.12 5.38
CA LEU A 129 9.94 -3.82 6.80
C LEU A 129 9.03 -4.87 7.45
N HIS A 130 8.07 -5.44 6.70
CA HIS A 130 7.25 -6.57 7.17
C HIS A 130 8.06 -7.81 7.53
N SER A 131 9.21 -8.03 6.88
CA SER A 131 10.09 -9.17 7.17
C SER A 131 11.14 -8.89 8.24
N CYS A 132 11.27 -7.64 8.70
CA CYS A 132 12.24 -7.24 9.71
C CYS A 132 11.81 -7.58 11.16
N ASN A 133 10.62 -8.12 11.38
CA ASN A 133 10.07 -8.43 12.71
C ASN A 133 10.17 -7.24 13.69
N LEU A 134 9.89 -6.03 13.16
CA LEU A 134 9.95 -4.79 13.93
C LEU A 134 8.84 -4.78 14.98
N LYS A 135 9.16 -4.27 16.17
CA LYS A 135 8.17 -4.07 17.22
C LYS A 135 7.53 -2.68 17.10
N PRO A 136 6.26 -2.49 17.49
CA PRO A 136 5.72 -1.15 17.59
C PRO A 136 6.52 -0.30 18.59
N PHE A 137 6.67 0.99 18.30
CA PHE A 137 7.33 1.96 19.15
C PHE A 137 6.34 2.49 20.20
N GLY A 138 6.67 2.25 21.47
CA GLY A 138 5.75 2.45 22.59
C GLY A 138 5.04 1.16 22.98
N ASN A 139 4.61 1.06 24.24
CA ASN A 139 3.73 -0.04 24.66
C ASN A 139 2.35 0.21 24.04
N LEU A 140 2.05 -0.45 22.93
CA LEU A 140 0.67 -0.55 22.43
C LEU A 140 -0.19 -1.42 23.35
N ASP A 141 0.43 -2.36 24.07
CA ASP A 141 -0.25 -3.35 24.92
C ASP A 141 -0.43 -2.89 26.39
N SER A 142 0.03 -1.70 26.78
CA SER A 142 -0.26 -1.22 28.12
C SER A 142 -1.65 -0.58 28.14
N ASP A 143 -2.66 -1.40 28.42
CA ASP A 143 -4.03 -1.04 28.85
C ASP A 143 -4.09 -0.11 30.06
N SER A 144 -2.98 0.49 30.50
CA SER A 144 -3.08 1.75 31.23
C SER A 144 -3.49 2.84 30.24
N VAL A 145 -4.78 2.85 29.90
CA VAL A 145 -5.49 4.12 29.73
C VAL A 145 -4.95 5.01 30.84
N PRO A 146 -4.33 6.16 30.55
CA PRO A 146 -3.95 7.07 31.61
C PRO A 146 -5.21 7.26 32.43
N GLU A 147 -5.19 6.84 33.70
CA GLU A 147 -6.19 7.26 34.66
C GLU A 147 -6.05 8.78 34.68
N TYR A 148 -6.81 9.45 33.82
CA TYR A 148 -7.20 10.80 34.07
C TYR A 148 -7.92 10.69 35.40
N GLU A 149 -7.25 11.09 36.48
CA GLU A 149 -7.91 11.46 37.73
C GLU A 149 -8.89 12.57 37.36
N ILE A 150 -10.07 12.19 36.90
CA ILE A 150 -11.22 13.06 36.74
C ILE A 150 -11.69 13.33 38.17
N ASN A 151 -11.03 14.29 38.83
CA ASN A 151 -11.47 14.87 40.09
C ASN A 151 -12.67 15.79 39.85
N GLY A 152 -13.75 15.24 39.31
CA GLY A 152 -15.02 15.93 39.07
C GLY A 152 -16.07 14.95 38.56
N GLU A 153 -17.02 14.59 39.42
CA GLU A 153 -18.18 13.73 39.13
C GLU A 153 -18.81 14.08 37.77
N LEU A 154 -18.59 13.23 36.77
CA LEU A 154 -19.38 13.18 35.55
C LEU A 154 -20.44 12.10 35.75
N ASP A 155 -21.70 12.54 35.83
CA ASP A 155 -22.90 11.70 35.92
C ASP A 155 -23.17 11.02 34.57
N TRP A 156 -22.57 9.85 34.40
CA TRP A 156 -22.70 9.01 33.19
C TRP A 156 -24.13 8.51 32.95
N GLU A 157 -24.96 8.39 34.00
CA GLU A 157 -26.35 7.95 33.87
C GLU A 157 -27.21 9.00 33.12
N SER A 158 -26.90 10.29 33.31
CA SER A 158 -27.56 11.40 32.60
C SER A 158 -27.23 11.43 31.10
N MET A 159 -26.00 11.07 30.71
CA MET A 159 -25.61 11.05 29.29
C MET A 159 -26.20 9.87 28.52
N ILE A 160 -26.27 8.68 29.13
CA ILE A 160 -26.87 7.49 28.51
C ILE A 160 -28.38 7.69 28.33
N THR A 161 -29.05 8.28 29.34
CA THR A 161 -30.50 8.55 29.26
C THR A 161 -30.85 9.50 28.10
N LYS A 162 -29.96 10.45 27.78
CA LYS A 162 -30.17 11.40 26.68
C LYS A 162 -29.95 10.77 25.29
N ALA A 163 -28.99 9.86 25.16
CA ALA A 163 -28.72 9.15 23.91
C ALA A 163 -29.82 8.13 23.56
N VAL A 164 -30.45 7.50 24.55
CA VAL A 164 -31.50 6.50 24.35
C VAL A 164 -32.85 7.13 23.93
N THR A 165 -33.08 8.43 24.21
CA THR A 165 -34.36 9.09 23.87
C THR A 165 -34.46 9.69 22.47
N GLU A 166 -33.37 9.82 21.71
CA GLU A 166 -33.37 10.59 20.43
C GLU A 166 -33.18 9.77 19.16
N THR A 167 -33.16 8.44 19.21
CA THR A 167 -33.06 7.60 17.99
C THR A 167 -34.40 6.94 17.66
N GLN A 168 -35.27 7.65 16.94
CA GLN A 168 -36.37 7.02 16.19
C GLN A 168 -35.81 6.47 14.88
N LEU A 169 -35.76 5.15 14.75
CA LEU A 169 -35.51 4.45 13.50
C LEU A 169 -36.84 4.22 12.76
N PRO A 170 -36.88 4.40 11.42
CA PRO A 170 -38.05 4.03 10.63
C PRO A 170 -38.08 2.51 10.36
N ASP A 171 -39.27 1.93 10.52
CA ASP A 171 -39.60 0.56 10.13
C ASP A 171 -39.41 0.35 8.62
N HIS A 172 -38.66 -0.69 8.24
CA HIS A 172 -38.77 -1.30 6.92
C HIS A 172 -38.81 -2.81 7.04
N GLU A 173 -39.86 -3.36 6.41
CA GLU A 173 -40.30 -4.74 6.42
C GLU A 173 -39.37 -5.66 5.59
N ASN A 174 -39.34 -6.92 6.02
CA ASN A 174 -38.64 -8.06 5.41
C ASN A 174 -39.16 -8.38 4.00
N GLU A 175 -38.28 -8.80 3.09
CA GLU A 175 -38.65 -9.73 2.01
C GLU A 175 -37.44 -10.56 1.52
N ASP A 176 -37.64 -11.88 1.61
CA ASP A 176 -37.17 -13.02 0.81
C ASP A 176 -35.67 -13.32 0.54
N GLU A 177 -35.24 -14.41 1.21
CA GLU A 177 -34.07 -15.25 0.93
C GLU A 177 -34.28 -16.13 -0.31
N GLY A 178 -33.23 -16.27 -1.12
CA GLY A 178 -33.18 -17.25 -2.21
C GLY A 178 -31.78 -17.42 -2.77
N ASP A 179 -30.91 -18.15 -2.07
CA ASP A 179 -29.58 -18.52 -2.55
C ASP A 179 -29.53 -19.95 -3.12
N GLU A 180 -29.07 -20.04 -4.37
CA GLU A 180 -28.96 -21.23 -5.20
C GLU A 180 -27.54 -21.84 -5.05
N TYR A 181 -27.46 -23.11 -4.65
CA TYR A 181 -26.20 -23.85 -4.45
C TYR A 181 -25.48 -24.16 -5.77
N ILE A 182 -24.24 -23.68 -5.94
CA ILE A 182 -23.31 -24.14 -6.98
C ILE A 182 -22.44 -25.28 -6.40
N ARG A 183 -22.37 -26.38 -7.15
CA ARG A 183 -21.57 -27.58 -6.84
C ARG A 183 -20.14 -27.44 -7.35
N ASP A 184 -19.16 -27.64 -6.47
CA ASP A 184 -17.73 -27.70 -6.79
C ASP A 184 -17.30 -29.16 -7.08
N GLU A 185 -16.97 -29.46 -8.35
CA GLU A 185 -16.44 -30.78 -8.76
C GLU A 185 -14.97 -30.75 -9.26
N GLU A 186 -14.22 -29.64 -9.13
CA GLU A 186 -12.87 -29.52 -9.72
C GLU A 186 -11.70 -29.30 -8.74
N LEU A 187 -11.83 -29.71 -7.46
CA LEU A 187 -10.72 -29.65 -6.47
C LEU A 187 -10.17 -31.02 -6.02
N SER A 188 -10.46 -32.11 -6.74
CA SER A 188 -10.23 -33.48 -6.25
C SER A 188 -8.80 -34.04 -6.32
N ASN A 189 -7.76 -33.22 -6.51
CA ASN A 189 -6.38 -33.76 -6.63
C ASN A 189 -5.32 -33.09 -5.73
N ILE A 190 -5.72 -32.36 -4.68
CA ILE A 190 -4.78 -31.88 -3.65
C ILE A 190 -4.88 -32.74 -2.40
N ASP A 191 -3.89 -33.62 -2.24
CA ASP A 191 -3.49 -34.38 -1.06
C ASP A 191 -4.57 -35.02 -0.17
N ILE A 192 -4.87 -36.28 -0.48
CA ILE A 192 -5.62 -37.24 0.35
C ILE A 192 -5.01 -37.37 1.77
N GLU A 193 -3.72 -37.08 1.95
CA GLU A 193 -3.05 -37.10 3.26
C GLU A 193 -3.37 -35.86 4.10
N TYR A 194 -3.59 -34.70 3.47
CA TYR A 194 -4.14 -33.53 4.16
C TYR A 194 -5.58 -33.85 4.54
N THR A 195 -6.47 -34.21 3.62
CA THR A 195 -7.91 -34.42 3.87
C THR A 195 -8.21 -35.37 5.04
N ASN A 196 -7.42 -36.43 5.24
CA ASN A 196 -7.61 -37.37 6.35
C ASN A 196 -7.33 -36.78 7.74
N ARG A 197 -6.44 -35.79 7.86
CA ARG A 197 -6.22 -35.05 9.12
C ARG A 197 -7.32 -33.99 9.37
N TRP A 198 -7.96 -33.52 8.29
CA TRP A 198 -9.07 -32.57 8.33
C TRP A 198 -10.40 -33.24 8.71
N CYS A 199 -10.65 -34.46 8.23
CA CYS A 199 -11.86 -35.20 8.57
C CYS A 199 -11.95 -35.58 10.05
N SER A 200 -10.86 -35.57 10.84
CA SER A 200 -10.96 -35.81 12.29
C SER A 200 -11.35 -34.57 13.10
N LEU A 201 -11.18 -33.36 12.56
CA LEU A 201 -11.50 -32.09 13.25
C LEU A 201 -12.94 -31.61 12.96
N ILE A 202 -13.48 -31.93 11.77
CA ILE A 202 -14.83 -31.51 11.35
C ILE A 202 -15.95 -32.27 12.11
N TYR A 203 -15.63 -33.39 12.77
CA TYR A 203 -16.59 -34.14 13.61
C TYR A 203 -16.37 -33.95 15.12
N PHE A 204 -15.61 -32.93 15.52
CA PHE A 204 -15.45 -32.59 16.93
C PHE A 204 -16.56 -31.61 17.33
N GLU A 205 -17.60 -32.10 18.00
CA GLU A 205 -18.60 -31.25 18.65
C GLU A 205 -18.00 -30.77 19.99
N PRO A 206 -17.68 -29.47 20.16
CA PRO A 206 -17.11 -28.97 21.40
C PRO A 206 -18.12 -29.15 22.53
N GLU A 207 -17.71 -29.77 23.64
CA GLU A 207 -18.60 -30.04 24.78
C GLU A 207 -18.72 -28.84 25.73
N ASN A 208 -17.82 -27.85 25.58
CA ASN A 208 -17.79 -26.66 26.42
C ASN A 208 -17.28 -25.41 25.67
N GLU A 209 -17.49 -24.25 26.30
CA GLU A 209 -17.18 -22.94 25.73
C GLU A 209 -15.67 -22.73 25.49
N ALA A 210 -14.81 -23.35 26.31
CA ALA A 210 -13.36 -23.27 26.13
C ALA A 210 -12.90 -24.03 24.86
N GLU A 211 -13.45 -25.21 24.61
CA GLU A 211 -13.21 -25.99 23.38
C GLU A 211 -13.74 -25.27 22.14
N GLN A 212 -14.88 -24.58 22.25
CA GLN A 212 -15.43 -23.78 21.16
C GLN A 212 -14.54 -22.56 20.84
N GLN A 213 -13.94 -21.94 21.86
CA GLN A 213 -12.98 -20.86 21.70
C GLN A 213 -11.70 -21.35 21.00
N GLU A 214 -11.20 -22.53 21.38
CA GLU A 214 -10.01 -23.16 20.79
C GLU A 214 -10.25 -23.56 19.33
N LEU A 215 -11.43 -24.08 19.00
CA LEU A 215 -11.85 -24.39 17.62
C LEU A 215 -11.84 -23.13 16.74
N LYS A 216 -12.38 -21.99 17.22
CA LYS A 216 -12.38 -20.72 16.49
C LYS A 216 -10.97 -20.21 16.20
N VAL A 217 -10.04 -20.35 17.15
CA VAL A 217 -8.63 -19.99 16.98
C VAL A 217 -7.99 -20.87 15.91
N LEU A 218 -8.25 -22.18 15.94
CA LEU A 218 -7.75 -23.13 14.94
C LEU A 218 -8.32 -22.85 13.54
N GLU A 219 -9.62 -22.55 13.41
CA GLU A 219 -10.24 -22.14 12.15
C GLU A 219 -9.60 -20.87 11.57
N HIS A 220 -9.29 -19.90 12.43
CA HIS A 220 -8.61 -18.68 12.03
C HIS A 220 -7.18 -18.94 11.53
N PHE A 221 -6.40 -19.77 12.24
CA PHE A 221 -5.08 -20.19 11.78
C PHE A 221 -5.13 -20.96 10.45
N LEU A 222 -6.14 -21.81 10.27
CA LEU A 222 -6.34 -22.60 9.05
C LEU A 222 -6.67 -21.73 7.84
N ARG A 223 -7.49 -20.69 8.00
CA ARG A 223 -7.74 -19.70 6.94
C ARG A 223 -6.48 -18.95 6.55
N TYR A 224 -5.66 -18.59 7.53
CA TYR A 224 -4.40 -17.90 7.29
C TYR A 224 -3.40 -18.77 6.51
N ASP A 225 -3.32 -20.07 6.82
CA ASP A 225 -2.40 -21.00 6.15
C ASP A 225 -2.85 -21.31 4.70
N GLN A 226 -4.15 -21.40 4.45
CA GLN A 226 -4.70 -21.50 3.09
C GLN A 226 -4.41 -20.24 2.27
N GLN A 227 -4.57 -19.05 2.85
CA GLN A 227 -4.23 -17.79 2.18
C GLN A 227 -2.73 -17.69 1.89
N ALA A 228 -1.88 -18.16 2.81
CA ALA A 228 -0.43 -18.23 2.61
C ALA A 228 -0.04 -19.18 1.45
N ALA A 229 -0.68 -20.35 1.35
CA ALA A 229 -0.45 -21.29 0.26
C ALA A 229 -0.86 -20.71 -1.11
N VAL A 230 -2.01 -20.00 -1.17
CA VAL A 230 -2.46 -19.30 -2.38
C VAL A 230 -1.50 -18.17 -2.76
N ALA A 231 -1.00 -17.40 -1.78
CA ALA A 231 -0.01 -16.35 -2.02
C ALA A 231 1.31 -16.92 -2.55
N GLN A 232 1.82 -18.01 -1.96
CA GLN A 232 3.02 -18.70 -2.44
C GLN A 232 2.86 -19.24 -3.86
N HIS A 233 1.70 -19.80 -4.20
CA HIS A 233 1.38 -20.25 -5.56
C HIS A 233 1.39 -19.07 -6.56
N ARG A 234 0.80 -17.93 -6.20
CA ARG A 234 0.81 -16.71 -7.02
C ARG A 234 2.22 -16.17 -7.23
N ILE A 235 3.05 -16.16 -6.18
CA ILE A 235 4.47 -15.74 -6.26
C ILE A 235 5.26 -16.67 -7.18
N LYS A 236 5.07 -17.99 -7.07
CA LYS A 236 5.71 -18.98 -7.94
C LYS A 236 5.34 -18.75 -9.42
N LYS A 237 4.05 -18.56 -9.71
CA LYS A 237 3.55 -18.28 -11.07
C LYS A 237 4.08 -16.95 -11.62
N ALA A 238 4.23 -15.93 -10.78
CA ALA A 238 4.87 -14.67 -11.17
C ALA A 238 6.36 -14.85 -11.49
N HIS A 239 7.09 -15.65 -10.70
CA HIS A 239 8.50 -15.97 -10.94
C HIS A 239 8.72 -16.74 -12.25
N GLU A 240 7.87 -17.72 -12.55
CA GLU A 240 7.89 -18.46 -13.82
C GLU A 240 7.66 -17.51 -15.01
N LYS A 241 6.72 -16.58 -14.89
CA LYS A 241 6.45 -15.56 -15.92
C LYS A 241 7.63 -14.61 -16.14
N ILE A 242 8.26 -14.12 -15.07
CA ILE A 242 9.45 -13.27 -15.15
C ILE A 242 10.61 -14.03 -15.83
N SER A 243 10.78 -15.30 -15.51
CA SER A 243 11.82 -16.16 -16.10
C SER A 243 11.59 -16.38 -17.59
N SER A 244 10.34 -16.60 -18.02
CA SER A 244 9.98 -16.69 -19.44
C SER A 244 10.28 -15.39 -20.19
N LEU A 245 9.92 -14.23 -19.61
CA LEU A 245 10.18 -12.92 -20.22
C LEU A 245 11.69 -12.63 -20.35
N ARG A 246 12.51 -13.08 -19.39
CA ARG A 246 13.98 -12.97 -19.51
C ARG A 246 14.54 -13.80 -20.65
N ILE A 247 14.02 -15.01 -20.86
CA ILE A 247 14.43 -15.87 -21.98
C ILE A 247 14.06 -15.22 -23.32
N GLU A 248 12.85 -14.67 -23.43
CA GLU A 248 12.41 -13.93 -24.62
C GLU A 248 13.26 -12.69 -24.87
N LEU A 249 13.56 -11.90 -23.83
CA LEU A 249 14.44 -10.73 -23.94
C LEU A 249 15.84 -11.13 -24.43
N GLN A 250 16.40 -12.20 -23.87
CA GLN A 250 17.71 -12.71 -24.27
C GLN A 250 17.72 -13.22 -25.71
N ALA A 251 16.63 -13.86 -26.16
CA ALA A 251 16.47 -14.29 -27.55
C ALA A 251 16.42 -13.10 -28.51
N VAL A 252 15.70 -12.04 -28.14
CA VAL A 252 15.61 -10.78 -28.90
C VAL A 252 16.98 -10.08 -28.96
N GLU A 253 17.73 -10.01 -27.85
CA GLU A 253 19.10 -9.47 -27.84
C GLU A 253 20.06 -10.27 -28.72
N ASN A 254 19.92 -11.60 -28.74
CA ASN A 254 20.75 -12.48 -29.58
C ASN A 254 20.40 -12.34 -31.07
N LEU A 255 19.12 -12.14 -31.40
CA LEU A 255 18.69 -11.79 -32.75
C LEU A 255 19.25 -10.43 -33.17
N TRP A 256 19.22 -9.43 -32.27
CA TRP A 256 19.77 -8.10 -32.53
C TRP A 256 21.27 -8.12 -32.86
N LYS A 257 22.07 -8.89 -32.10
CA LYS A 257 23.50 -9.07 -32.38
C LYS A 257 23.77 -9.64 -33.77
N ARG A 258 22.77 -10.25 -34.42
CA ARG A 258 22.90 -10.87 -35.74
C ARG A 258 22.40 -10.00 -36.89
N THR A 259 21.44 -9.10 -36.68
CA THR A 259 20.76 -8.40 -37.79
C THR A 259 21.31 -7.01 -38.13
N ASN A 260 22.12 -6.38 -37.27
CA ASN A 260 22.75 -5.07 -37.52
C ASN A 260 21.77 -3.94 -37.89
N GLU A 261 20.49 -4.05 -37.48
CA GLU A 261 19.45 -3.06 -37.76
C GLU A 261 19.41 -1.91 -36.73
N PRO A 262 18.98 -0.70 -37.14
CA PRO A 262 18.84 0.45 -36.25
C PRO A 262 17.79 0.22 -35.14
N ARG A 263 18.05 0.79 -33.96
CA ARG A 263 17.33 0.59 -32.68
C ARG A 263 15.79 0.72 -32.70
N TRP A 264 15.18 1.21 -33.77
CA TRP A 264 13.75 1.54 -33.84
C TRP A 264 12.85 0.36 -34.24
N GLY A 265 13.30 -0.50 -35.17
CA GLY A 265 12.52 -1.68 -35.59
C GLY A 265 12.26 -2.66 -34.44
N LEU A 266 13.21 -2.77 -33.50
CA LEU A 266 13.05 -3.58 -32.29
C LEU A 266 12.03 -3.02 -31.30
N LYS A 267 11.96 -1.68 -31.15
CA LYS A 267 10.91 -1.07 -30.33
C LYS A 267 9.54 -1.39 -30.91
N ARG A 268 9.38 -1.28 -32.23
CA ARG A 268 8.13 -1.64 -32.92
C ARG A 268 7.74 -3.10 -32.70
N ILE A 269 8.66 -4.04 -32.93
CA ILE A 269 8.41 -5.49 -32.69
C ILE A 269 8.03 -5.73 -31.22
N HIS A 270 8.72 -5.10 -30.28
CA HIS A 270 8.43 -5.22 -28.85
C HIS A 270 7.04 -4.67 -28.49
N PHE A 271 6.67 -3.49 -29.00
CA PHE A 271 5.34 -2.91 -28.76
C PHE A 271 4.23 -3.75 -29.41
N GLN A 272 4.43 -4.24 -30.63
CA GLN A 272 3.47 -5.16 -31.29
C GLN A 272 3.27 -6.45 -30.49
N ALA A 273 4.33 -7.03 -29.93
CA ALA A 273 4.23 -8.20 -29.07
C ALA A 273 3.43 -7.88 -27.78
N ARG A 274 3.66 -6.71 -27.15
CA ARG A 274 2.90 -6.29 -25.97
C ARG A 274 1.43 -6.01 -26.28
N ILE A 275 1.12 -5.43 -27.44
CA ILE A 275 -0.26 -5.26 -27.92
C ILE A 275 -0.96 -6.62 -27.98
N GLY A 276 -0.36 -7.61 -28.64
CA GLY A 276 -0.94 -8.95 -28.74
C GLY A 276 -1.09 -9.67 -27.38
N GLN A 277 -0.21 -9.41 -26.42
CA GLN A 277 -0.37 -9.90 -25.05
C GLN A 277 -1.54 -9.22 -24.33
N GLN A 278 -1.73 -7.91 -24.52
CA GLN A 278 -2.84 -7.18 -23.90
C GLN A 278 -4.19 -7.55 -24.52
N GLU A 279 -4.26 -7.80 -25.83
CA GLU A 279 -5.49 -8.32 -26.47
C GLU A 279 -5.93 -9.64 -25.82
N LYS A 280 -5.01 -10.59 -25.68
CA LYS A 280 -5.29 -11.89 -25.03
C LYS A 280 -5.75 -11.73 -23.58
N ARG A 281 -5.21 -10.74 -22.87
CA ARG A 281 -5.58 -10.46 -21.48
C ARG A 281 -6.98 -9.87 -21.38
N ILE A 282 -7.32 -8.92 -22.25
CA ILE A 282 -8.66 -8.33 -22.32
C ILE A 282 -9.70 -9.40 -22.69
N SER A 283 -9.42 -10.26 -23.68
CA SER A 283 -10.31 -11.36 -24.06
C SER A 283 -10.57 -12.30 -22.89
N ARG A 284 -9.53 -12.69 -22.16
CA ARG A 284 -9.68 -13.56 -20.98
C ARG A 284 -10.50 -12.91 -19.87
N LEU A 285 -10.22 -11.65 -19.55
CA LEU A 285 -10.98 -10.92 -18.52
C LEU A 285 -12.46 -10.78 -18.89
N ALA A 286 -12.76 -10.65 -20.18
CA ALA A 286 -14.13 -10.62 -20.69
C ALA A 286 -14.82 -11.99 -20.58
N GLU A 287 -14.10 -13.10 -20.79
CA GLU A 287 -14.61 -14.47 -20.60
C GLU A 287 -14.79 -14.83 -19.12
N GLU A 288 -13.92 -14.33 -18.24
CA GLU A 288 -13.94 -14.60 -16.79
C GLU A 288 -14.97 -13.73 -16.02
N HIS A 289 -15.87 -13.02 -16.70
CA HIS A 289 -16.84 -12.09 -16.09
C HIS A 289 -16.20 -11.07 -15.12
N SER A 290 -14.98 -10.61 -15.42
CA SER A 290 -14.30 -9.62 -14.59
C SER A 290 -15.09 -8.30 -14.52
N ASN A 291 -14.97 -7.57 -13.41
CA ASN A 291 -15.62 -6.27 -13.24
C ASN A 291 -15.24 -5.32 -14.41
N ALA A 292 -16.25 -4.62 -14.94
CA ALA A 292 -16.12 -3.66 -16.04
C ALA A 292 -15.02 -2.62 -15.82
N ALA A 293 -14.75 -2.22 -14.57
CA ALA A 293 -13.67 -1.29 -14.24
C ALA A 293 -12.28 -1.86 -14.60
N THR A 294 -12.04 -3.14 -14.33
CA THR A 294 -10.77 -3.82 -14.64
C THR A 294 -10.57 -3.94 -16.14
N VAL A 295 -11.63 -4.31 -16.87
CA VAL A 295 -11.60 -4.40 -18.34
C VAL A 295 -11.34 -3.02 -18.96
N ALA A 296 -11.96 -1.96 -18.43
CA ALA A 296 -11.77 -0.59 -18.92
C ALA A 296 -10.32 -0.09 -18.75
N THR A 297 -9.67 -0.42 -17.63
CA THR A 297 -8.26 -0.07 -17.39
C THR A 297 -7.32 -0.75 -18.39
N GLU A 298 -7.48 -2.06 -18.61
CA GLU A 298 -6.65 -2.79 -19.56
C GLU A 298 -6.90 -2.32 -21.01
N LEU A 299 -8.14 -1.95 -21.35
CA LEU A 299 -8.49 -1.36 -22.65
C LEU A 299 -7.76 -0.02 -22.88
N ARG A 300 -7.66 0.85 -21.86
CA ARG A 300 -6.88 2.10 -21.97
C ARG A 300 -5.41 1.81 -22.23
N THR A 301 -4.81 0.88 -21.50
CA THR A 301 -3.41 0.47 -21.71
C THR A 301 -3.19 -0.05 -23.14
N PHE A 302 -4.10 -0.88 -23.65
CA PHE A 302 -4.06 -1.37 -25.03
C PHE A 302 -4.11 -0.23 -26.05
N LEU A 303 -5.03 0.73 -25.90
CA LEU A 303 -5.18 1.86 -26.81
C LEU A 303 -3.93 2.76 -26.82
N THR A 304 -3.31 2.99 -25.66
CA THR A 304 -2.06 3.75 -25.57
C THR A 304 -0.93 3.05 -26.32
N LEU A 305 -0.74 1.75 -26.10
CA LEU A 305 0.29 0.97 -26.81
C LEU A 305 0.07 0.99 -28.32
N LYS A 306 -1.19 0.91 -28.77
CA LYS A 306 -1.54 0.98 -30.19
C LYS A 306 -1.19 2.33 -30.80
N LYS A 307 -1.52 3.45 -30.14
CA LYS A 307 -1.13 4.80 -30.58
C LYS A 307 0.39 4.95 -30.74
N TYR A 308 1.18 4.42 -29.80
CA TYR A 308 2.64 4.43 -29.91
C TYR A 308 3.14 3.62 -31.11
N CYS A 309 2.57 2.45 -31.38
CA CYS A 309 2.88 1.66 -32.58
C CYS A 309 2.57 2.42 -33.86
N ASP A 310 1.42 3.10 -33.93
CA ASP A 310 1.01 3.87 -35.11
C ASP A 310 1.97 5.04 -35.38
N VAL A 311 2.43 5.74 -34.33
CA VAL A 311 3.44 6.81 -34.43
C VAL A 311 4.78 6.25 -34.93
N LEU A 312 5.24 5.12 -34.40
CA LEU A 312 6.48 4.49 -34.86
C LEU A 312 6.40 4.05 -36.32
N GLN A 313 5.25 3.51 -36.74
CA GLN A 313 5.03 3.13 -38.13
C GLN A 313 5.02 4.34 -39.07
N ALA A 314 4.31 5.41 -38.71
CA ALA A 314 4.30 6.63 -39.50
C ALA A 314 5.70 7.27 -39.60
N TRP A 315 6.53 7.12 -38.56
CA TRP A 315 7.92 7.53 -38.57
C TRP A 315 8.77 6.72 -39.56
N GLU A 316 8.65 5.40 -39.56
CA GLU A 316 9.33 4.52 -40.52
C GLU A 316 8.91 4.80 -41.98
N GLU A 317 7.65 5.20 -42.19
CA GLU A 317 7.12 5.57 -43.51
C GLU A 317 7.51 7.00 -43.95
N GLY A 318 8.23 7.76 -43.12
CA GLY A 318 8.63 9.13 -43.42
C GLY A 318 7.47 10.14 -43.43
N LYS A 319 6.35 9.82 -42.77
CA LYS A 319 5.10 10.62 -42.74
C LYS A 319 5.01 11.55 -41.52
N THR A 320 6.15 11.95 -40.95
CA THR A 320 6.24 12.58 -39.61
C THR A 320 5.81 14.04 -39.54
N GLY A 321 5.51 14.68 -40.67
CA GLY A 321 5.24 16.12 -40.75
C GLY A 321 4.09 16.61 -39.86
N ASP A 322 3.06 15.79 -39.62
CA ASP A 322 1.81 16.22 -38.96
C ASP A 322 1.47 15.48 -37.65
N LEU A 323 2.33 14.56 -37.19
CA LEU A 323 2.00 13.65 -36.07
C LEU A 323 2.55 14.09 -34.72
N PHE A 324 3.66 14.84 -34.69
CA PHE A 324 4.21 15.34 -33.43
C PHE A 324 3.32 16.44 -32.79
N GLU A 325 2.64 17.26 -33.60
CA GLU A 325 1.64 18.23 -33.10
C GLU A 325 0.38 17.57 -32.50
N LYS A 326 0.14 16.28 -32.78
CA LYS A 326 -1.03 15.54 -32.24
C LYS A 326 -0.71 14.68 -31.02
N VAL A 327 0.57 14.60 -30.62
CA VAL A 327 1.04 13.79 -29.49
C VAL A 327 1.22 14.63 -28.21
N GLU A 328 1.14 15.96 -28.30
CA GLU A 328 1.21 16.87 -27.14
C GLU A 328 0.07 16.68 -26.11
N ASP A 329 -1.03 15.99 -26.48
CA ASP A 329 -2.13 15.63 -25.56
C ASP A 329 -1.96 14.26 -24.88
N ILE A 330 -0.82 13.58 -25.05
CA ILE A 330 -0.54 12.34 -24.32
C ILE A 330 0.14 12.70 -23.00
N ASP A 331 -0.67 12.98 -21.98
CA ASP A 331 -0.24 12.87 -20.58
C ASP A 331 0.14 11.42 -20.30
N ALA A 332 1.42 11.10 -20.48
CA ALA A 332 2.00 9.85 -20.05
C ALA A 332 3.19 10.15 -19.13
N PRO A 333 3.16 9.69 -17.86
CA PRO A 333 4.30 9.74 -16.98
C PRO A 333 5.24 8.59 -17.37
N PHE A 334 6.34 8.92 -18.06
CA PHE A 334 7.50 8.03 -18.20
C PHE A 334 8.80 8.81 -18.26
#